data_AF-A0A8C8BTS1-F1
#
_entry.id   AF-A0A8C8BTS1-F1
#
_cell.length_a   1.000
_cell.length_b   1.000
_cell.length_c   1.000
_cell.angle_alpha   90.00
_cell.angle_beta   90.00
_cell.angle_gamma   90.00
#
_symmetry.space_group_name_H-M   'P 1'
#
loop_
_entity.id
_entity.type
_entity.pdbx_description
1 polymer ?
#
loop_
_entity_poly.entity_id
_entity_poly.type
_entity_poly.pdbx_seq_one_letter_code
_entity_poly.pdbx_strand_id
1 'polypeptide(L)' 'MAATEIRGELKYRDGLKKEIIIKTENNLTSMIVGIKKLNADVSGLLTDLVVQEQFCRGNDKGDLQVDDGELG' A
#
# COMPACT_ATOMS: atom_id res chain seq x y z
N MET A 1 26.75 4.24 17.76
CA MET A 1 26.19 5.04 16.65
C MET A 1 24.67 5.02 16.80
N ALA A 2 24.02 6.18 16.83
CA ALA A 2 22.56 6.22 16.96
C ALA A 2 21.91 5.76 15.65
N ALA A 3 21.06 4.75 15.73
CA ALA A 3 20.23 4.35 14.60
C ALA A 3 19.12 5.41 14.44
N THR A 4 18.95 5.92 13.23
CA THR A 4 17.85 6.80 12.89
C THR A 4 16.70 5.94 12.38
N GLU A 5 15.46 6.35 12.58
CA GLU A 5 14.30 5.59 12.09
C GLU A 5 13.39 6.50 11.28
N ILE A 6 12.86 5.96 10.19
CA ILE A 6 11.75 6.54 9.44
C ILE A 6 10.49 5.79 9.84
N ARG A 7 9.48 6.52 10.29
CA ARG A 7 8.21 5.96 10.76
C ARG A 7 7.05 6.45 9.90
N GLY A 8 6.21 5.50 9.48
CA GLY A 8 4.91 5.75 8.88
C GLY A 8 3.81 5.12 9.73
N GLU A 9 2.64 5.74 9.78
CA GLU A 9 1.47 5.21 10.48
C GLU A 9 0.27 5.28 9.53
N LEU A 10 -0.37 4.14 9.29
CA LEU A 10 -1.65 4.05 8.59
C LEU A 10 -2.76 3.86 9.62
N LYS A 11 -3.75 4.76 9.64
CA LYS A 11 -4.94 4.66 10.50
C LYS A 11 -6.14 4.21 9.68
N TYR A 12 -6.81 3.16 10.15
CA TYR A 12 -8.04 2.65 9.57
C TYR A 12 -9.26 3.36 10.17
N ARG A 13 -10.42 3.24 9.50
CA ARG A 13 -11.66 3.88 9.95
C ARG A 13 -12.21 3.29 11.25
N ASP A 14 -11.89 2.03 11.53
CA ASP A 14 -12.24 1.33 12.78
C ASP A 14 -11.34 1.73 13.98
N GLY A 15 -10.39 2.66 13.76
CA GLY A 15 -9.45 3.12 14.77
C GLY A 15 -8.22 2.23 14.92
N LEU A 16 -8.13 1.11 14.20
CA LEU A 16 -6.91 0.31 14.15
C LEU A 16 -5.79 1.10 13.45
N LYS A 17 -4.56 0.70 13.75
CA LYS A 17 -3.38 1.32 13.17
C LYS A 17 -2.35 0.30 12.74
N LYS A 18 -1.62 0.62 11.68
CA LYS A 18 -0.48 -0.14 11.20
C LYS A 18 0.73 0.76 11.13
N GLU A 19 1.76 0.41 11.88
CA GLU A 19 3.03 1.12 11.88
C GLU A 19 3.99 0.51 10.85
N ILE A 20 4.78 1.38 10.21
CA ILE A 20 5.87 1.03 9.32
C ILE A 20 7.12 1.67 9.90
N ILE A 21 8.10 0.85 10.28
CA ILE A 21 9.34 1.32 10.90
C ILE A 21 10.50 0.85 10.05
N ILE A 22 11.25 1.81 9.49
CA ILE A 22 12.43 1.55 8.69
C ILE A 22 13.63 2.11 9.42
N LYS A 23 14.51 1.21 9.86
CA LYS A 23 15.80 1.57 10.45
C LYS A 23 16.73 2.07 9.37
N THR A 24 17.36 3.20 9.62
CA THR A 24 18.34 3.83 8.74
C THR A 24 19.60 4.18 9.52
N GLU A 25 20.69 4.31 8.79
CA GLU A 25 21.92 4.87 9.33
C GLU A 25 21.84 6.40 9.32
N ASN A 26 22.66 7.05 10.15
CA ASN A 26 22.73 8.51 10.23
C ASN A 26 23.52 9.11 9.05
N ASN A 27 23.12 8.80 7.82
CA ASN A 27 23.64 9.38 6.59
C ASN A 27 22.54 9.56 5.53
N LEU A 28 22.70 10.56 4.65
CA LEU A 28 21.67 10.93 3.68
C LEU A 28 21.33 9.81 2.70
N THR A 29 22.31 9.03 2.27
CA THR A 29 22.11 7.90 1.37
C THR A 29 21.16 6.87 1.98
N SER A 30 21.41 6.47 3.23
CA SER A 30 20.58 5.53 3.97
C SER A 30 19.16 6.07 4.20
N MET A 31 19.02 7.36 4.49
CA MET A 31 17.71 8.01 4.60
C MET A 31 16.93 7.99 3.28
N ILE A 32 17.56 8.33 2.14
CA ILE A 32 16.90 8.33 0.83
C ILE A 32 16.44 6.91 0.45
N VAL A 33 17.28 5.90 0.70
CA VAL A 33 16.91 4.49 0.49
C VAL A 33 15.75 4.10 1.40
N GLY A 34 15.77 4.52 2.66
CA GLY A 34 14.69 4.28 3.61
C GLY A 34 13.36 4.93 3.19
N ILE A 35 13.38 6.14 2.65
CA ILE A 35 12.19 6.82 2.11
C ILE A 35 11.63 6.07 0.91
N LYS A 36 12.49 5.61 -0.01
CA LYS A 36 12.05 4.81 -1.17
C LYS A 36 11.39 3.50 -0.73
N LYS A 37 11.96 2.85 0.29
CA LYS A 37 11.37 1.64 0.88
C LYS A 37 10.02 1.94 1.54
N LEU A 38 9.92 3.04 2.30
CA LEU A 38 8.64 3.46 2.89
C LEU A 38 7.56 3.62 1.82
N ASN A 39 7.89 4.26 0.70
CA ASN A 39 6.95 4.48 -0.39
C ASN A 39 6.47 3.15 -1.02
N ALA A 40 7.39 2.21 -1.24
CA ALA A 40 7.04 0.87 -1.73
C ALA A 40 6.14 0.12 -0.73
N ASP A 41 6.49 0.12 0.55
CA ASP A 41 5.72 -0.54 1.61
C ASP A 41 4.31 0.06 1.72
N VAL A 42 4.18 1.39 1.70
CA VAL A 42 2.88 2.10 1.71
C VAL A 42 2.07 1.76 0.46
N SER A 43 2.68 1.78 -0.72
CA SER A 43 1.98 1.47 -1.98
C SER A 43 1.46 0.04 -1.99
N GLY A 44 2.23 -0.92 -1.49
CA GLY A 44 1.79 -2.31 -1.33
C GLY A 44 0.60 -2.41 -0.37
N LEU A 45 0.68 -1.77 0.79
CA LEU A 45 -0.41 -1.77 1.76
C LEU A 45 -1.71 -1.17 1.21
N LEU A 46 -1.63 -0.06 0.48
CA LEU A 46 -2.80 0.55 -0.13
C LEU A 46 -3.38 -0.34 -1.24
N THR A 47 -2.52 -1.01 -2.00
CA THR A 47 -2.95 -1.97 -3.03
C THR A 47 -3.68 -3.15 -2.40
N ASP A 48 -3.14 -3.73 -1.33
CA ASP A 48 -3.78 -4.83 -0.59
C ASP A 48 -5.16 -4.42 -0.07
N LEU A 49 -5.33 -3.18 0.40
CA LEU A 49 -6.62 -2.68 0.88
C LEU A 49 -7.64 -2.50 -0.24
N VAL A 50 -7.21 -2.00 -1.40
CA VAL A 50 -8.07 -1.89 -2.58
C VAL A 50 -8.50 -3.28 -3.06
N VAL A 51 -7.56 -4.23 -3.08
CA VAL A 51 -7.84 -5.63 -3.43
C VAL A 51 -8.81 -6.26 -2.43
N GLN A 52 -8.59 -6.08 -1.13
CA GLN A 52 -9.50 -6.55 -0.08
C GLN A 52 -10.90 -5.94 -0.23
N GLU A 53 -11.01 -4.64 -0.54
CA GLU A 53 -12.29 -4.00 -0.80
C GLU A 53 -13.01 -4.64 -2.00
N GLN A 54 -12.30 -4.90 -3.10
CA GLN A 54 -12.85 -5.55 -4.29
C GLN A 54 -13.31 -6.98 -4.00
N PHE A 55 -12.56 -7.76 -3.22
CA PHE A 55 -12.98 -9.11 -2.81
C PHE A 55 -14.16 -9.09 -1.85
N CYS A 56 -14.23 -8.13 -0.93
CA CYS A 56 -15.36 -7.98 -0.01
C CYS A 56 -16.63 -7.47 -0.71
N ARG A 57 -16.52 -6.64 -1.75
CA ARG A 57 -17.64 -6.19 -2.60
C ARG A 57 -17.99 -7.18 -3.72
N GLY A 58 -17.07 -8.04 -4.11
CA GLY A 58 -17.17 -8.91 -5.29
C GLY A 58 -18.00 -10.17 -5.12
N ASN A 59 -18.65 -10.39 -3.97
CA ASN A 59 -19.63 -11.47 -3.82
C ASN A 59 -21.07 -11.03 -4.14
N ASP A 60 -21.29 -9.75 -4.49
CA ASP A 60 -22.52 -9.25 -5.10
C ASP A 60 -22.32 -9.13 -6.62
N LYS A 61 -22.79 -10.17 -7.32
CA LYS A 61 -22.98 -10.32 -8.78
C LYS A 61 -23.06 -9.04 -9.62
N GLY A 62 -22.35 -9.06 -10.74
CA GLY A 62 -22.71 -8.31 -11.94
C GLY A 62 -21.76 -8.58 -13.11
N ASP A 63 -22.08 -9.59 -13.92
CA ASP A 63 -21.58 -9.86 -15.28
C ASP A 63 -20.75 -8.72 -15.92
N LEU A 64 -19.43 -8.90 -16.02
CA LEU A 64 -18.67 -8.20 -17.06
C LEU A 64 -19.00 -8.90 -18.39
N GLN A 65 -20.06 -8.45 -19.06
CA GLN A 65 -20.16 -8.65 -20.50
C GLN A 65 -19.11 -7.77 -21.16
N VAL A 66 -18.03 -8.40 -21.62
CA VAL A 66 -17.14 -7.83 -22.64
C VAL A 66 -17.92 -7.80 -23.95
N ASP A 67 -18.31 -6.60 -24.36
CA ASP A 67 -18.82 -6.33 -25.71
C ASP A 67 -17.63 -6.44 -26.67
N ASP A 68 -17.39 -7.64 -27.20
CA ASP A 68 -16.55 -7.85 -28.38
C ASP A 68 -17.30 -7.27 -29.58
N GLY A 69 -17.09 -5.97 -29.81
CA GLY A 69 -17.61 -5.24 -30.96
C GLY A 69 -17.03 -5.78 -32.27
N GLU A 70 -17.61 -6.85 -32.79
CA GLU A 70 -17.53 -7.27 -34.18
C GLU A 70 -18.55 -6.44 -34.97
N LEU A 71 -18.09 -5.52 -35.83
CA LEU A 71 -18.89 -4.97 -36.91
C LEU A 71 -18.05 -5.00 -38.19
N GLY A 72 -18.50 -5.85 -39.12
CA GLY A 72 -17.94 -6.04 -40.46
C GLY A 72 -18.39 -5.01 -41.50
#